data_AF-A0A5M8QTY7-F1
#
_entry.id   AF-A0A5M8QTY7-F1
#
_cell.length_a   1.000
_cell.length_b   1.000
_cell.length_c   1.000
_cell.angle_alpha   90.00
_cell.angle_beta   90.00
_cell.angle_gamma   90.00
#
_symmetry.space_group_name_H-M   'P 1'
#
loop_
_entity.id
_entity.type
_entity.pdbx_description
1 polymer ?
#
loop_
_entity_poly.entity_id
_entity_poly.type
_entity_poly.pdbx_seq_one_letter_code
_entity_poly.pdbx_strand_id
1 'polypeptide(L)'
;MKAFKINSKLISVLLLLIGCKVFAQKKTDTAFFNKKDLTGWSAANMQYWAVEDGAIVGRATQKVEKNQFLWSDVKVADFYLNVDVLLECNDCNAGIQFRSKKADASGQSIGYQADMGRDVWGRLYHEHGREKLDWSDRGEKAVKPGQWNKYEILASGDRIWTAINGKLAVSVKDPGGDPSGYIALQIHSGDAQTVRYKINSLVHNPKVELAGLTEAQLVKELKLPMNKPLGKSSSLTFKENEVIVFAGGTNIVNMRKDCYLETLLMAANPHTRLHIWNLGWDGDTAYEQFRDVGFGKWSRNLDSLGADVAFIQFGQMESLWGEAALPEFINAYKKLLSEIKTGKRRIILLSPIPFEPENLNSRQGKLAQNPLINAPVEKYAAAIRELATQEGYLYIDLYTPLQKSPLAGSLTFNGVHLSPEGQKVTAEVIVQELGIQHRITEKLEPLRKKILTKNQLWIGYWRPGNWAFLGGDRTTVPFSHDWKNTEKRIFPEEVKGFQPLILEAENHIFEQQNLLVTQN
;
A
#
# COMPACT_ATOMS: atom_id res chain seq x y z
N MET A 1 73.33 -19.51 -31.63
CA MET A 1 72.65 -19.38 -32.93
C MET A 1 71.16 -19.64 -32.75
N LYS A 2 70.33 -18.75 -33.32
CA LYS A 2 68.88 -18.83 -33.58
C LYS A 2 67.89 -18.66 -32.41
N ALA A 3 67.19 -17.52 -32.49
CA ALA A 3 65.90 -17.22 -31.91
C ALA A 3 64.72 -17.89 -32.66
N PHE A 4 63.49 -17.74 -32.12
CA PHE A 4 62.11 -17.97 -32.64
C PHE A 4 61.37 -19.13 -31.96
N LYS A 5 60.06 -19.10 -31.71
CA LYS A 5 58.98 -18.09 -31.78
C LYS A 5 57.80 -18.68 -30.97
N ILE A 6 56.98 -17.79 -30.43
CA ILE A 6 55.70 -18.06 -29.76
C ILE A 6 54.76 -18.83 -30.70
N ASN A 7 54.03 -19.84 -30.19
CA ASN A 7 52.90 -20.44 -30.89
C ASN A 7 51.66 -20.44 -30.00
N SER A 8 50.74 -19.53 -30.33
CA SER A 8 49.44 -19.28 -29.73
C SER A 8 48.42 -20.32 -30.21
N LYS A 9 48.05 -21.26 -29.34
CA LYS A 9 46.83 -22.06 -29.48
C LYS A 9 46.23 -22.39 -28.11
N LEU A 10 45.38 -21.50 -27.61
CA LEU A 10 44.22 -21.91 -26.81
C LEU A 10 43.06 -21.00 -27.26
N ILE A 11 42.20 -21.55 -28.10
CA ILE A 11 41.00 -20.87 -28.61
C ILE A 11 40.03 -20.79 -27.44
N SER A 12 39.85 -19.58 -26.92
CA SER A 12 38.78 -19.22 -26.00
C SER A 12 37.43 -19.34 -26.73
N VAL A 13 36.65 -20.37 -26.43
CA VAL A 13 35.21 -20.37 -26.70
C VAL A 13 34.55 -19.59 -25.57
N LEU A 14 34.58 -18.26 -25.68
CA LEU A 14 33.75 -17.39 -24.88
C LEU A 14 32.45 -17.19 -25.67
N LEU A 15 31.42 -17.99 -25.36
CA LEU A 15 30.07 -17.71 -25.82
C LEU A 15 29.65 -16.34 -25.27
N LEU A 16 29.73 -15.31 -26.11
CA LEU A 16 28.99 -14.07 -25.91
C LEU A 16 27.50 -14.41 -25.98
N LEU A 17 26.86 -14.66 -24.83
CA LEU A 17 25.42 -14.53 -24.68
C LEU A 17 25.07 -13.04 -24.78
N ILE A 18 25.04 -12.53 -26.01
CA ILE A 18 24.32 -11.30 -26.32
C ILE A 18 22.85 -11.64 -26.06
N GLY A 19 22.33 -11.17 -24.93
CA GLY A 19 20.92 -11.22 -24.59
C GLY A 19 20.12 -10.51 -25.68
N CYS A 20 19.68 -11.27 -26.68
CA CYS A 20 18.74 -10.81 -27.68
C CYS A 20 17.42 -10.57 -26.95
N LYS A 21 17.12 -9.30 -26.63
CA LYS A 21 15.76 -8.90 -26.22
C LYS A 21 14.85 -9.24 -27.39
N VAL A 22 14.17 -10.37 -27.31
CA VAL A 22 13.09 -10.73 -28.23
C VAL A 22 11.98 -9.70 -27.99
N PHE A 23 11.90 -8.69 -28.85
CA PHE A 23 10.76 -7.78 -28.86
C PHE A 23 9.56 -8.57 -29.35
N ALA A 24 8.49 -8.59 -28.56
CA ALA A 24 7.26 -9.29 -28.92
C ALA A 24 6.66 -8.63 -30.20
N GLN A 25 6.37 -9.45 -31.20
CA GLN A 25 5.91 -8.97 -32.51
C GLN A 25 4.45 -8.49 -32.44
N LYS A 26 4.12 -7.44 -33.20
CA LYS A 26 2.75 -6.96 -33.38
C LYS A 26 1.84 -8.10 -33.86
N LYS A 27 0.71 -8.30 -33.17
CA LYS A 27 -0.25 -9.36 -33.50
C LYS A 27 -1.70 -8.86 -33.37
N THR A 28 -2.43 -8.86 -34.47
CA THR A 28 -3.89 -8.63 -34.45
C THR A 28 -4.59 -9.89 -33.92
N ASP A 29 -5.45 -9.72 -32.92
CA ASP A 29 -6.19 -10.81 -32.29
C ASP A 29 -7.56 -10.99 -32.96
N THR A 30 -7.60 -11.85 -33.98
CA THR A 30 -8.85 -12.16 -34.71
C THR A 30 -9.81 -13.04 -33.92
N ALA A 31 -9.37 -13.63 -32.81
CA ALA A 31 -10.18 -14.52 -31.97
C ALA A 31 -10.81 -13.79 -30.77
N PHE A 32 -10.46 -12.51 -30.53
CA PHE A 32 -10.91 -11.76 -29.37
C PHE A 32 -12.44 -11.61 -29.27
N PHE A 33 -13.12 -11.42 -30.41
CA PHE A 33 -14.59 -11.43 -30.46
C PHE A 33 -15.09 -11.92 -31.83
N ASN A 34 -15.95 -12.93 -31.83
CA ASN A 34 -16.42 -13.61 -33.03
C ASN A 34 -17.63 -12.92 -33.71
N LYS A 35 -18.19 -11.86 -33.10
CA LYS A 35 -19.38 -11.11 -33.56
C LYS A 35 -20.68 -11.91 -33.63
N LYS A 36 -20.72 -13.13 -33.09
CA LYS A 36 -21.86 -14.04 -33.14
C LYS A 36 -22.42 -14.35 -31.76
N ASP A 37 -21.54 -14.64 -30.81
CA ASP A 37 -21.91 -15.04 -29.45
C ASP A 37 -20.82 -14.62 -28.44
N LEU A 38 -21.01 -14.99 -27.18
CA LEU A 38 -20.12 -14.65 -26.07
C LEU A 38 -19.03 -15.71 -25.81
N THR A 39 -18.68 -16.54 -26.79
CA THR A 39 -17.57 -17.50 -26.65
C THR A 39 -16.27 -16.77 -26.31
N GLY A 40 -15.59 -17.17 -25.22
CA GLY A 40 -14.40 -16.50 -24.68
C GLY A 40 -14.70 -15.30 -23.77
N TRP A 41 -15.97 -15.12 -23.38
CA TRP A 41 -16.44 -14.09 -22.46
C TRP A 41 -17.26 -14.69 -21.32
N SER A 42 -17.10 -14.16 -20.11
CA SER A 42 -17.77 -14.65 -18.90
C SER A 42 -18.19 -13.52 -17.95
N ALA A 43 -19.37 -13.65 -17.34
CA ALA A 43 -19.86 -12.75 -16.29
C ALA A 43 -20.41 -13.58 -15.13
N ALA A 44 -20.45 -13.00 -13.93
CA ALA A 44 -21.12 -13.63 -12.78
C ALA A 44 -22.63 -13.80 -13.04
N ASN A 45 -23.21 -12.89 -13.81
CA ASN A 45 -24.59 -12.99 -14.25
C ASN A 45 -24.69 -12.72 -15.76
N MET A 46 -24.83 -13.81 -16.52
CA MET A 46 -24.91 -13.75 -17.99
C MET A 46 -26.24 -13.17 -18.51
N GLN A 47 -27.27 -13.03 -17.67
CA GLN A 47 -28.59 -12.54 -18.10
C GLN A 47 -28.55 -11.11 -18.66
N TYR A 48 -27.54 -10.33 -18.26
CA TYR A 48 -27.34 -8.96 -18.70
C TYR A 48 -26.72 -8.85 -20.09
N TRP A 49 -26.20 -9.94 -20.65
CA TRP A 49 -25.29 -9.89 -21.80
C TRP A 49 -25.81 -10.70 -22.97
N ALA A 50 -25.81 -10.07 -24.15
CA ALA A 50 -26.17 -10.71 -25.41
C ALA A 50 -25.28 -10.17 -26.55
N VAL A 51 -25.38 -10.82 -27.72
CA VAL A 51 -24.81 -10.30 -28.97
C VAL A 51 -25.95 -9.93 -29.90
N GLU A 52 -25.98 -8.69 -30.38
CA GLU A 52 -26.95 -8.17 -31.34
C GLU A 52 -26.21 -7.38 -32.42
N ASP A 53 -26.50 -7.64 -33.70
CA ASP A 53 -25.90 -6.95 -34.86
C ASP A 53 -24.36 -6.88 -34.83
N GLY A 54 -23.74 -7.94 -34.29
CA GLY A 54 -22.28 -8.03 -34.16
C GLY A 54 -21.67 -7.12 -33.09
N ALA A 55 -22.48 -6.61 -32.16
CA ALA A 55 -22.06 -5.88 -30.97
C ALA A 55 -22.43 -6.66 -29.69
N ILE A 56 -21.59 -6.54 -28.66
CA ILE A 56 -21.95 -7.01 -27.32
C ILE A 56 -22.89 -5.98 -26.70
N VAL A 57 -24.03 -6.43 -26.20
CA VAL A 57 -25.05 -5.60 -25.57
C VAL A 57 -25.14 -5.94 -24.09
N GLY A 58 -24.89 -4.94 -23.25
CA GLY A 58 -25.19 -4.98 -21.83
C GLY A 58 -26.53 -4.31 -21.57
N ARG A 59 -27.52 -5.07 -21.09
CA ARG A 59 -28.89 -4.59 -20.88
C ARG A 59 -29.40 -4.94 -19.49
N ALA A 60 -29.80 -3.92 -18.74
CA ALA A 60 -30.53 -4.05 -17.49
C ALA A 60 -31.92 -3.41 -17.64
N THR A 61 -32.98 -4.19 -17.46
CA THR A 61 -34.38 -3.72 -17.53
C THR A 61 -34.91 -3.27 -16.17
N GLN A 62 -34.16 -3.53 -15.10
CA GLN A 62 -34.44 -3.13 -13.72
C GLN A 62 -33.20 -2.48 -13.11
N LYS A 63 -33.35 -1.91 -11.92
CA LYS A 63 -32.25 -1.32 -11.15
C LYS A 63 -31.18 -2.37 -10.84
N VAL A 64 -29.93 -2.01 -11.10
CA VAL A 64 -28.74 -2.82 -10.85
C VAL A 64 -28.13 -2.40 -9.52
N GLU A 65 -28.04 -3.30 -8.55
CA GLU A 65 -27.50 -2.98 -7.22
C GLU A 65 -25.98 -2.74 -7.21
N LYS A 66 -25.25 -3.48 -8.04
CA LYS A 66 -23.78 -3.45 -8.13
C LYS A 66 -23.31 -3.53 -9.57
N ASN A 67 -22.18 -2.90 -9.89
CA ASN A 67 -21.56 -2.94 -11.22
C ASN A 67 -21.47 -4.39 -11.73
N GLN A 68 -21.91 -4.62 -12.97
CA GLN A 68 -21.81 -5.91 -13.64
C GLN A 68 -20.71 -5.86 -14.69
N PHE A 69 -19.93 -6.93 -14.79
CA PHE A 69 -18.79 -7.00 -15.71
C PHE A 69 -18.84 -8.26 -16.56
N LEU A 70 -18.66 -8.10 -17.88
CA LEU A 70 -18.40 -9.17 -18.82
C LEU A 70 -16.91 -9.21 -19.15
N TRP A 71 -16.23 -10.24 -18.69
CA TRP A 71 -14.79 -10.41 -18.80
C TRP A 71 -14.41 -11.22 -20.03
N SER A 72 -13.43 -10.75 -20.79
CA SER A 72 -12.76 -11.57 -21.80
C SER A 72 -11.74 -12.50 -21.15
N ASP A 73 -11.57 -13.70 -21.70
CA ASP A 73 -10.52 -14.65 -21.28
C ASP A 73 -9.12 -14.25 -21.83
N VAL A 74 -9.04 -13.23 -22.67
CA VAL A 74 -7.78 -12.76 -23.26
C VAL A 74 -7.05 -11.82 -22.31
N LYS A 75 -5.83 -12.21 -21.93
CA LYS A 75 -4.92 -11.37 -21.16
C LYS A 75 -4.18 -10.40 -22.08
N VAL A 76 -4.13 -9.13 -21.71
CA VAL A 76 -3.44 -8.04 -22.41
C VAL A 76 -2.33 -7.43 -21.56
N ALA A 77 -1.25 -7.02 -22.21
CA ALA A 77 -0.15 -6.24 -21.62
C ALA A 77 0.03 -4.97 -22.45
N ASP A 78 0.87 -4.99 -23.49
CA ASP A 78 0.95 -3.92 -24.48
C ASP A 78 -0.09 -4.17 -25.57
N PHE A 79 -1.06 -3.27 -25.72
CA PHE A 79 -2.18 -3.48 -26.63
C PHE A 79 -2.78 -2.17 -27.16
N TYR A 80 -3.48 -2.30 -28.28
CA TYR A 80 -4.39 -1.30 -28.84
C TYR A 80 -5.76 -1.93 -29.00
N LEU A 81 -6.78 -1.31 -28.41
CA LEU A 81 -8.18 -1.68 -28.54
C LEU A 81 -8.94 -0.56 -29.25
N ASN A 82 -9.72 -0.93 -30.27
CA ASN A 82 -10.65 -0.05 -30.97
C ASN A 82 -12.07 -0.62 -30.84
N VAL A 83 -12.97 0.16 -30.27
CA VAL A 83 -14.35 -0.23 -30.00
C VAL A 83 -15.27 0.96 -30.24
N ASP A 84 -16.34 0.77 -31.00
CA ASP A 84 -17.42 1.76 -31.05
C ASP A 84 -18.37 1.49 -29.89
N VAL A 85 -18.74 2.54 -29.16
CA VAL A 85 -19.62 2.45 -27.99
C VAL A 85 -20.86 3.31 -28.16
N LEU A 86 -22.00 2.82 -27.69
CA LEU A 86 -23.28 3.52 -27.69
C LEU A 86 -23.94 3.37 -26.33
N LEU A 87 -24.20 4.50 -25.67
CA LEU A 87 -25.09 4.59 -24.51
C LEU A 87 -26.49 4.96 -25.03
N GLU A 88 -27.47 4.09 -24.86
CA GLU A 88 -28.86 4.34 -25.31
C GLU A 88 -29.65 5.26 -24.36
N CYS A 89 -29.01 5.68 -23.27
CA CYS A 89 -29.60 6.51 -22.22
C CYS A 89 -28.70 7.70 -21.87
N ASN A 90 -29.32 8.86 -21.66
CA ASN A 90 -28.64 10.15 -21.49
C ASN A 90 -27.95 10.31 -20.12
N ASP A 91 -28.24 9.42 -19.17
CA ASP A 91 -27.82 9.47 -17.77
C ASP A 91 -26.96 8.27 -17.37
N CYS A 92 -26.67 7.38 -18.30
CA CYS A 92 -26.00 6.13 -17.99
C CYS A 92 -24.50 6.31 -17.83
N ASN A 93 -23.94 5.47 -16.96
CA ASN A 93 -22.51 5.34 -16.76
C ASN A 93 -22.10 3.92 -17.16
N ALA A 94 -20.94 3.80 -17.78
CA ALA A 94 -20.34 2.54 -18.14
C ALA A 94 -18.82 2.72 -18.26
N GLY A 95 -18.15 1.63 -18.57
CA GLY A 95 -16.70 1.64 -18.65
C GLY A 95 -16.16 0.42 -19.35
N ILE A 96 -14.93 0.57 -19.84
CA ILE A 96 -14.13 -0.54 -20.31
C ILE A 96 -12.97 -0.71 -19.35
N GLN A 97 -12.97 -1.84 -18.66
CA GLN A 97 -11.86 -2.27 -17.82
C GLN A 97 -10.73 -2.77 -18.72
N PHE A 98 -9.49 -2.42 -18.41
CA PHE A 98 -8.33 -2.89 -19.16
C PHE A 98 -7.09 -3.05 -18.28
N ARG A 99 -6.29 -4.09 -18.57
CA ARG A 99 -5.25 -4.59 -17.65
C ARG A 99 -5.78 -4.83 -16.22
N SER A 100 -7.09 -5.02 -16.06
CA SER A 100 -7.76 -5.21 -14.77
C SER A 100 -7.85 -6.69 -14.39
N LYS A 101 -8.24 -6.97 -13.15
CA LYS A 101 -8.47 -8.33 -12.64
C LYS A 101 -9.82 -8.42 -11.94
N LYS A 102 -10.36 -9.63 -11.82
CA LYS A 102 -11.49 -9.91 -10.95
C LYS A 102 -11.04 -9.76 -9.48
N ALA A 103 -11.69 -8.87 -8.74
CA ALA A 103 -11.42 -8.59 -7.33
C ALA A 103 -12.00 -9.67 -6.41
N ASP A 104 -13.09 -10.33 -6.83
CA ASP A 104 -13.78 -11.37 -6.06
C ASP A 104 -14.50 -12.37 -6.99
N ALA A 105 -15.15 -13.37 -6.39
CA ALA A 105 -15.93 -14.38 -7.10
C ALA A 105 -17.20 -13.83 -7.78
N SER A 106 -17.67 -12.64 -7.38
CA SER A 106 -18.78 -11.95 -8.04
C SER A 106 -18.36 -11.20 -9.31
N GLY A 107 -17.06 -11.24 -9.64
CA GLY A 107 -16.52 -10.66 -10.87
C GLY A 107 -16.40 -9.15 -10.83
N GLN A 108 -16.41 -8.53 -9.64
CA GLN A 108 -16.07 -7.11 -9.49
C GLN A 108 -14.67 -6.83 -10.03
N SER A 109 -14.42 -5.63 -10.56
CA SER A 109 -13.11 -5.28 -11.12
C SER A 109 -12.20 -4.62 -10.09
N ILE A 110 -10.89 -4.85 -10.24
CA ILE A 110 -9.82 -4.01 -9.71
C ILE A 110 -8.83 -3.70 -10.84
N GLY A 111 -8.59 -2.42 -11.14
CA GLY A 111 -7.69 -2.00 -12.23
C GLY A 111 -8.20 -0.80 -13.02
N TYR A 112 -7.56 -0.52 -14.18
CA TYR A 112 -7.91 0.65 -14.98
C TYR A 112 -9.27 0.55 -15.66
N GLN A 113 -9.99 1.65 -15.64
CA GLN A 113 -11.24 1.85 -16.36
C GLN A 113 -11.15 3.08 -17.25
N ALA A 114 -11.52 2.90 -18.52
CA ALA A 114 -11.81 3.98 -19.45
C ALA A 114 -13.29 4.33 -19.31
N ASP A 115 -13.57 5.48 -18.70
CA ASP A 115 -14.94 5.88 -18.33
C ASP A 115 -15.73 6.41 -19.53
N MET A 116 -17.03 6.13 -19.52
CA MET A 116 -18.02 6.68 -20.44
C MET A 116 -19.36 6.90 -19.74
N GLY A 117 -19.91 8.10 -19.86
CA GLY A 117 -21.14 8.47 -19.17
C GLY A 117 -21.20 9.96 -18.95
N ARG A 118 -22.32 10.45 -18.42
CA ARG A 118 -22.49 11.88 -18.13
C ARG A 118 -21.30 12.37 -17.30
N ASP A 119 -20.68 13.45 -17.79
CA ASP A 119 -19.54 14.10 -17.16
C ASP A 119 -18.38 13.17 -16.83
N VAL A 120 -18.18 12.03 -17.49
CA VAL A 120 -17.01 11.15 -17.24
C VAL A 120 -16.37 10.60 -18.51
N TRP A 121 -16.87 10.97 -19.69
CA TRP A 121 -16.34 10.48 -20.95
C TRP A 121 -14.86 10.79 -21.14
N GLY A 122 -14.07 9.75 -21.41
CA GLY A 122 -12.65 9.92 -21.72
C GLY A 122 -11.80 10.21 -20.49
N ARG A 123 -12.31 9.93 -19.28
CA ARG A 123 -11.54 9.96 -18.04
C ARG A 123 -10.91 8.60 -17.77
N LEU A 124 -9.83 8.60 -16.99
CA LEU A 124 -9.14 7.39 -16.55
C LEU A 124 -9.37 7.19 -15.06
N TYR A 125 -10.04 6.11 -14.72
CA TYR A 125 -10.31 5.69 -13.34
C TYR A 125 -9.58 4.39 -13.02
N HIS A 126 -9.42 4.08 -11.74
CA HIS A 126 -8.84 2.83 -11.25
C HIS A 126 -9.79 2.21 -10.22
N GLU A 127 -10.62 1.27 -10.70
CA GLU A 127 -11.72 0.64 -9.97
C GLU A 127 -11.20 -0.08 -8.73
N HIS A 128 -11.83 0.16 -7.57
CA HIS A 128 -11.49 -0.42 -6.27
C HIS A 128 -10.01 -0.32 -5.87
N GLY A 129 -9.27 0.63 -6.46
CA GLY A 129 -7.86 0.88 -6.16
C GLY A 129 -7.58 2.36 -5.99
N ARG A 130 -7.06 3.00 -7.03
CA ARG A 130 -6.56 4.39 -6.95
C ARG A 130 -7.57 5.46 -7.33
N GLU A 131 -8.74 5.08 -7.81
CA GLU A 131 -9.78 6.00 -8.24
C GLU A 131 -9.31 6.92 -9.38
N LYS A 132 -9.44 8.25 -9.26
CA LYS A 132 -9.21 9.21 -10.36
C LYS A 132 -7.73 9.29 -10.75
N LEU A 133 -7.38 8.81 -11.95
CA LEU A 133 -6.01 8.91 -12.51
C LEU A 133 -5.86 10.05 -13.51
N ASP A 134 -6.88 10.30 -14.34
CA ASP A 134 -6.98 11.45 -15.24
C ASP A 134 -8.42 11.94 -15.28
N TRP A 135 -8.64 13.18 -14.87
CA TRP A 135 -9.96 13.80 -14.79
C TRP A 135 -10.14 14.98 -15.75
N SER A 136 -9.33 15.03 -16.82
CA SER A 136 -9.45 16.07 -17.85
C SER A 136 -10.70 15.88 -18.73
N ASP A 137 -11.28 16.99 -19.19
CA ASP A 137 -12.50 17.02 -20.00
C ASP A 137 -12.24 16.84 -21.52
N ARG A 138 -11.01 16.47 -21.90
CA ARG A 138 -10.55 16.44 -23.30
C ARG A 138 -11.42 15.54 -24.17
N GLY A 139 -11.80 14.38 -23.64
CA GLY A 139 -12.61 13.38 -24.34
C GLY A 139 -14.06 13.79 -24.50
N GLU A 140 -14.66 14.41 -23.48
CA GLU A 140 -16.09 14.80 -23.45
C GLU A 140 -16.48 15.67 -24.65
N LYS A 141 -15.62 16.62 -25.03
CA LYS A 141 -15.86 17.55 -26.15
C LYS A 141 -15.97 16.86 -27.51
N ALA A 142 -15.47 15.63 -27.63
CA ALA A 142 -15.53 14.86 -28.86
C ALA A 142 -16.74 13.93 -28.94
N VAL A 143 -17.50 13.76 -27.85
CA VAL A 143 -18.61 12.81 -27.75
C VAL A 143 -19.82 13.29 -28.54
N LYS A 144 -20.51 12.34 -29.15
CA LYS A 144 -21.81 12.51 -29.81
C LYS A 144 -22.86 11.76 -28.97
N PRO A 145 -23.60 12.44 -28.07
CA PRO A 145 -24.59 11.80 -27.21
C PRO A 145 -25.63 11.02 -28.01
N GLY A 146 -26.01 9.84 -27.52
CA GLY A 146 -27.00 8.96 -28.17
C GLY A 146 -26.55 8.36 -29.51
N GLN A 147 -25.28 8.51 -29.89
CA GLN A 147 -24.73 7.97 -31.13
C GLN A 147 -23.54 7.03 -30.83
N TRP A 148 -23.15 6.27 -31.85
CA TRP A 148 -21.90 5.50 -31.80
C TRP A 148 -20.70 6.45 -31.71
N ASN A 149 -19.85 6.20 -30.71
CA ASN A 149 -18.61 6.92 -30.48
C ASN A 149 -17.44 5.96 -30.58
N LYS A 150 -16.45 6.28 -31.40
CA LYS A 150 -15.23 5.48 -31.50
C LYS A 150 -14.36 5.73 -30.28
N TYR A 151 -14.12 4.70 -29.48
CA TYR A 151 -13.24 4.72 -28.31
C TYR A 151 -11.99 3.89 -28.59
N GLU A 152 -10.83 4.50 -28.40
CA GLU A 152 -9.55 3.87 -28.62
C GLU A 152 -8.74 3.86 -27.31
N ILE A 153 -8.15 2.71 -26.96
CA ILE A 153 -7.32 2.54 -25.77
C ILE A 153 -5.97 1.97 -26.23
N LEU A 154 -4.88 2.68 -25.92
CA LEU A 154 -3.52 2.29 -26.23
C LEU A 154 -2.71 2.21 -24.94
N ALA A 155 -2.14 1.05 -24.65
CA ALA A 155 -1.24 0.88 -23.52
C ALA A 155 0.08 0.24 -23.97
N SER A 156 1.21 0.86 -23.61
CA SER A 156 2.56 0.38 -23.94
C SER A 156 3.54 0.66 -22.80
N GLY A 157 4.05 -0.40 -22.18
CA GLY A 157 4.83 -0.31 -20.95
C GLY A 157 4.01 0.35 -19.83
N ASP A 158 4.56 1.40 -19.22
CA ASP A 158 3.94 2.23 -18.19
C ASP A 158 3.12 3.41 -18.77
N ARG A 159 2.87 3.46 -20.07
CA ARG A 159 2.19 4.58 -20.75
C ARG A 159 0.81 4.17 -21.23
N ILE A 160 -0.18 5.03 -21.00
CA ILE A 160 -1.59 4.83 -21.32
C ILE A 160 -2.11 6.07 -22.05
N TRP A 161 -2.76 5.85 -23.19
CA TRP A 161 -3.48 6.88 -23.93
C TRP A 161 -4.87 6.38 -24.29
N THR A 162 -5.83 7.30 -24.31
CA THR A 162 -7.16 7.03 -24.87
C THR A 162 -7.57 8.11 -25.85
N ALA A 163 -8.47 7.79 -26.78
CA ALA A 163 -9.04 8.77 -27.69
C ALA A 163 -10.52 8.49 -27.92
N ILE A 164 -11.27 9.57 -28.13
CA ILE A 164 -12.68 9.54 -28.48
C ILE A 164 -12.85 10.25 -29.83
N ASN A 165 -13.46 9.58 -30.81
CA ASN A 165 -13.73 10.12 -32.15
C ASN A 165 -12.49 10.79 -32.80
N GLY A 166 -11.31 10.18 -32.63
CA GLY A 166 -10.05 10.69 -33.17
C GLY A 166 -9.47 11.90 -32.43
N LYS A 167 -9.94 12.21 -31.22
CA LYS A 167 -9.37 13.24 -30.34
C LYS A 167 -8.77 12.59 -29.10
N LEU A 168 -7.52 12.92 -28.80
CA LEU A 168 -6.79 12.42 -27.62
C LEU A 168 -7.49 12.89 -26.33
N ALA A 169 -7.87 11.93 -25.49
CA ALA A 169 -8.59 12.13 -24.23
C ALA A 169 -7.64 11.98 -23.02
N VAL A 170 -7.10 10.78 -22.80
CA VAL A 170 -6.13 10.49 -21.73
C VAL A 170 -4.72 10.41 -22.30
N SER A 171 -3.73 10.89 -21.54
CA SER A 171 -2.31 10.75 -21.85
C SER A 171 -1.50 10.68 -20.56
N VAL A 172 -1.30 9.48 -20.03
CA VAL A 172 -0.72 9.24 -18.70
C VAL A 172 0.50 8.33 -18.79
N LYS A 173 1.57 8.71 -18.09
CA LYS A 173 2.68 7.82 -17.73
C LYS A 173 2.50 7.43 -16.27
N ASP A 174 2.34 6.13 -16.03
CA ASP A 174 1.98 5.56 -14.73
C ASP A 174 3.02 4.53 -14.24
N PRO A 175 4.22 4.97 -13.82
CA PRO A 175 5.26 4.06 -13.35
C PRO A 175 4.81 3.31 -12.09
N GLY A 176 4.82 1.98 -12.15
CA GLY A 176 4.36 1.12 -11.05
C GLY A 176 2.87 0.75 -11.12
N GLY A 177 2.16 1.20 -12.15
CA GLY A 177 0.79 0.78 -12.45
C GLY A 177 0.68 -0.67 -12.96
N ASP A 178 -0.54 -1.12 -13.26
CA ASP A 178 -0.78 -2.50 -13.66
C ASP A 178 -0.17 -2.80 -15.04
N PRO A 179 0.82 -3.72 -15.14
CA PRO A 179 1.52 -3.97 -16.41
C PRO A 179 0.72 -4.89 -17.35
N SER A 180 -0.24 -5.66 -16.82
CA SER A 180 -1.06 -6.59 -17.59
C SER A 180 -2.29 -7.03 -16.80
N GLY A 181 -3.31 -7.49 -17.52
CA GLY A 181 -4.54 -8.04 -16.95
C GLY A 181 -5.52 -8.36 -18.07
N TYR A 182 -6.82 -8.27 -17.79
CA TYR A 182 -7.89 -8.64 -18.72
C TYR A 182 -8.69 -7.40 -19.13
N ILE A 183 -9.52 -7.57 -20.15
CA ILE A 183 -10.50 -6.59 -20.58
C ILE A 183 -11.87 -7.00 -20.08
N ALA A 184 -12.65 -6.05 -19.55
CA ALA A 184 -14.05 -6.28 -19.23
C ALA A 184 -14.94 -5.11 -19.66
N LEU A 185 -16.18 -5.42 -20.01
CA LEU A 185 -17.21 -4.44 -20.34
C LEU A 185 -18.15 -4.26 -19.15
N GLN A 186 -18.54 -3.03 -18.84
CA GLN A 186 -19.32 -2.73 -17.64
C GLN A 186 -20.78 -2.39 -17.97
N ILE A 187 -21.67 -2.78 -17.06
CA ILE A 187 -22.96 -2.11 -16.80
C ILE A 187 -22.85 -1.54 -15.39
N HIS A 188 -23.00 -0.23 -15.24
CA HIS A 188 -22.87 0.41 -13.93
C HIS A 188 -24.07 0.08 -13.03
N SER A 189 -23.91 0.20 -11.71
CA SER A 189 -25.03 0.17 -10.78
C SER A 189 -25.97 1.36 -11.01
N GLY A 190 -27.23 1.25 -10.60
CA GLY A 190 -28.23 2.29 -10.79
C GLY A 190 -29.36 1.84 -11.70
N ASP A 191 -30.02 2.79 -12.34
CA ASP A 191 -31.27 2.55 -13.04
C ASP A 191 -31.10 1.69 -14.30
N ALA A 192 -32.24 1.27 -14.85
CA ALA A 192 -32.30 0.48 -16.07
C ALA A 192 -31.54 1.19 -17.21
N GLN A 193 -30.71 0.43 -17.92
CA GLN A 193 -29.80 0.98 -18.93
C GLN A 193 -29.44 -0.04 -19.99
N THR A 194 -29.13 0.46 -21.18
CA THR A 194 -28.58 -0.35 -22.28
C THR A 194 -27.31 0.32 -22.81
N VAL A 195 -26.25 -0.48 -22.89
CA VAL A 195 -24.95 -0.10 -23.43
C VAL A 195 -24.55 -1.09 -24.49
N ARG A 196 -24.03 -0.60 -25.62
CA ARG A 196 -23.54 -1.44 -26.71
C ARG A 196 -22.06 -1.21 -26.97
N TYR A 197 -21.36 -2.30 -27.21
CA TYR A 197 -19.93 -2.36 -27.48
C TYR A 197 -19.67 -3.11 -28.79
N LYS A 198 -19.32 -2.38 -29.84
CA LYS A 198 -18.95 -2.94 -31.13
C LYS A 198 -17.43 -2.99 -31.24
N ILE A 199 -16.87 -4.15 -30.91
CA ILE A 199 -15.42 -4.36 -30.93
C ILE A 199 -14.92 -4.45 -32.38
N ASN A 200 -14.06 -3.52 -32.76
CA ASN A 200 -13.51 -3.45 -34.11
C ASN A 200 -12.19 -4.21 -34.24
N SER A 201 -11.28 -4.04 -33.29
CA SER A 201 -9.98 -4.73 -33.30
C SER A 201 -9.28 -4.69 -31.94
N LEU A 202 -8.59 -5.79 -31.60
CA LEU A 202 -7.55 -5.84 -30.57
C LEU A 202 -6.20 -6.17 -31.24
N VAL A 203 -5.16 -5.42 -30.91
CA VAL A 203 -3.80 -5.63 -31.42
C VAL A 203 -2.83 -5.68 -30.25
N HIS A 204 -2.11 -6.79 -30.09
CA HIS A 204 -1.04 -6.95 -29.11
C HIS A 204 0.27 -6.40 -29.65
N ASN A 205 1.09 -5.82 -28.78
CA ASN A 205 2.37 -5.17 -29.10
C ASN A 205 2.25 -4.17 -30.27
N PRO A 206 1.30 -3.22 -30.22
CA PRO A 206 1.08 -2.29 -31.32
C PRO A 206 2.25 -1.31 -31.46
N LYS A 207 2.32 -0.65 -32.63
CA LYS A 207 3.09 0.58 -32.75
C LYS A 207 2.39 1.67 -31.92
N VAL A 208 3.16 2.55 -31.28
CA VAL A 208 2.63 3.63 -30.43
C VAL A 208 2.15 4.79 -31.31
N GLU A 209 0.93 4.67 -31.82
CA GLU A 209 0.23 5.69 -32.62
C GLU A 209 -1.26 5.67 -32.26
N LEU A 210 -1.86 6.85 -32.09
CA LEU A 210 -3.25 6.99 -31.66
C LEU A 210 -3.82 8.32 -32.17
N ALA A 211 -5.08 8.34 -32.63
CA ALA A 211 -5.77 9.57 -33.03
C ALA A 211 -5.01 10.42 -34.09
N GLY A 212 -4.25 9.76 -34.97
CA GLY A 212 -3.42 10.43 -35.98
C GLY A 212 -2.13 11.07 -35.44
N LEU A 213 -1.81 10.88 -34.16
CA LEU A 213 -0.58 11.35 -33.52
C LEU A 213 0.52 10.28 -33.57
N THR A 214 1.74 10.72 -33.84
CA THR A 214 2.96 9.90 -33.76
C THR A 214 3.38 9.64 -32.31
N GLU A 215 4.22 8.64 -32.06
CA GLU A 215 4.78 8.38 -30.71
C GLU A 215 5.44 9.63 -30.11
N ALA A 216 6.22 10.37 -30.91
CA ALA A 216 6.89 11.59 -30.43
C ALA A 216 5.92 12.68 -30.00
N GLN A 217 4.73 12.78 -30.63
CA GLN A 217 3.68 13.71 -30.22
C GLN A 217 2.95 13.20 -28.98
N LEU A 218 2.62 11.92 -28.92
CA LEU A 218 1.96 11.29 -27.77
C LEU A 218 2.82 11.38 -26.49
N VAL A 219 4.12 11.18 -26.61
CA VAL A 219 5.06 11.26 -25.47
C VAL A 219 5.15 12.68 -24.90
N LYS A 220 5.01 13.72 -25.74
CA LYS A 220 5.01 15.12 -25.27
C LYS A 220 3.79 15.47 -24.42
N GLU A 221 2.67 14.78 -24.63
CA GLU A 221 1.42 14.98 -23.91
C GLU A 221 1.37 14.18 -22.59
N LEU A 222 2.37 13.36 -22.28
CA LEU A 222 2.36 12.51 -21.09
C LEU A 222 2.43 13.35 -19.81
N LYS A 223 1.47 13.11 -18.91
CA LYS A 223 1.51 13.58 -17.53
C LYS A 223 1.53 12.40 -16.56
N LEU A 224 1.90 12.66 -15.32
CA LEU A 224 1.73 11.69 -14.24
C LEU A 224 0.25 11.59 -13.86
N PRO A 225 -0.22 10.43 -13.37
CA PRO A 225 -1.59 10.31 -12.89
C PRO A 225 -1.83 11.22 -11.67
N MET A 226 -3.08 11.67 -11.50
CA MET A 226 -3.52 12.40 -10.31
C MET A 226 -3.25 11.60 -9.04
N ASN A 227 -3.66 10.32 -9.05
CA ASN A 227 -3.36 9.37 -7.98
C ASN A 227 -2.30 8.36 -8.46
N LYS A 228 -1.09 8.47 -7.92
CA LYS A 228 0.02 7.55 -8.26
C LYS A 228 -0.25 6.14 -7.74
N PRO A 229 0.33 5.09 -8.36
CA PRO A 229 0.39 3.74 -7.80
C PRO A 229 0.73 3.89 -6.32
N LEU A 230 -0.04 3.23 -5.44
CA LEU A 230 0.52 2.88 -4.14
C LEU A 230 1.86 2.28 -4.50
N GLY A 231 2.95 2.98 -4.19
CA GLY A 231 4.24 2.44 -4.49
C GLY A 231 4.22 1.04 -3.89
N LYS A 232 4.57 0.02 -4.68
CA LYS A 232 5.45 -0.96 -4.06
C LYS A 232 6.51 -0.09 -3.42
N SER A 233 6.46 0.03 -2.08
CA SER A 233 7.41 0.83 -1.32
C SER A 233 8.73 0.58 -2.00
N SER A 234 9.30 1.63 -2.61
CA SER A 234 10.57 1.53 -3.33
C SER A 234 11.48 0.75 -2.39
N SER A 235 11.79 -0.50 -2.73
CA SER A 235 12.25 -1.54 -1.79
C SER A 235 13.02 -0.90 -0.65
N LEU A 236 12.39 -0.76 0.52
CA LEU A 236 13.00 0.00 1.60
C LEU A 236 14.22 -0.79 2.05
N THR A 237 15.39 -0.37 1.59
CA THR A 237 16.65 -0.98 1.99
C THR A 237 17.13 -0.27 3.26
N PHE A 238 17.42 -1.06 4.27
CA PHE A 238 18.08 -0.59 5.47
C PHE A 238 19.59 -0.65 5.28
N LYS A 239 20.29 0.33 5.84
CA LYS A 239 21.75 0.40 5.83
C LYS A 239 22.31 -0.13 7.15
N GLU A 240 23.58 -0.47 7.10
CA GLU A 240 24.34 -0.91 8.27
C GLU A 240 24.29 0.13 9.39
N ASN A 241 23.98 -0.33 10.60
CA ASN A 241 23.80 0.44 11.83
C ASN A 241 22.68 1.48 11.79
N GLU A 242 21.71 1.38 10.88
CA GLU A 242 20.54 2.28 10.91
C GLU A 242 19.69 2.07 12.15
N VAL A 243 19.22 3.18 12.72
CA VAL A 243 18.34 3.20 13.88
C VAL A 243 16.88 3.36 13.45
N ILE A 244 16.09 2.33 13.69
CA ILE A 244 14.66 2.26 13.38
C ILE A 244 13.86 2.45 14.66
N VAL A 245 12.87 3.34 14.63
CA VAL A 245 11.96 3.56 15.75
C VAL A 245 10.51 3.29 15.37
N PHE A 246 9.73 2.78 16.31
CA PHE A 246 8.29 2.67 16.21
C PHE A 246 7.62 3.65 17.18
N ALA A 247 6.71 4.48 16.69
CA ALA A 247 5.95 5.44 17.48
C ALA A 247 4.45 5.30 17.23
N GLY A 248 3.65 5.43 18.28
CA GLY A 248 2.20 5.31 18.21
C GLY A 248 1.59 4.89 19.55
N GLY A 249 0.28 4.65 19.52
CA GLY A 249 -0.50 4.25 20.68
C GLY A 249 -0.32 2.77 21.09
N THR A 250 -1.35 2.24 21.75
CA THR A 250 -1.34 0.91 22.38
C THR A 250 -1.00 -0.25 21.43
N ASN A 251 -1.39 -0.20 20.15
CA ASN A 251 -1.04 -1.26 19.19
C ASN A 251 0.47 -1.33 18.93
N ILE A 252 1.16 -0.19 18.88
CA ILE A 252 2.62 -0.13 18.79
C ILE A 252 3.26 -0.63 20.09
N VAL A 253 2.69 -0.30 21.26
CA VAL A 253 3.17 -0.86 22.55
C VAL A 253 3.09 -2.39 22.56
N ASN A 254 1.98 -2.95 22.09
CA ASN A 254 1.77 -4.40 22.04
C ASN A 254 2.69 -5.08 21.02
N MET A 255 3.02 -4.43 19.91
CA MET A 255 3.99 -4.95 18.93
C MET A 255 5.35 -5.28 19.55
N ARG A 256 5.79 -4.50 20.57
CA ARG A 256 7.00 -4.78 21.37
C ARG A 256 6.88 -6.06 22.20
N LYS A 257 5.68 -6.40 22.67
CA LYS A 257 5.44 -7.57 23.53
C LYS A 257 5.51 -8.88 22.74
N ASP A 258 5.11 -8.85 21.48
CA ASP A 258 5.08 -10.03 20.61
C ASP A 258 6.30 -10.13 19.67
N CYS A 259 6.94 -9.00 19.35
CA CYS A 259 8.19 -8.86 18.58
C CYS A 259 8.17 -9.40 17.13
N TYR A 260 7.00 -9.67 16.55
CA TYR A 260 6.91 -10.26 15.20
C TYR A 260 7.52 -9.36 14.12
N LEU A 261 7.20 -8.07 14.09
CA LEU A 261 7.71 -7.16 13.08
C LEU A 261 9.25 -7.01 13.17
N GLU A 262 9.78 -6.81 14.36
CA GLU A 262 11.24 -6.74 14.57
C GLU A 262 11.93 -8.02 14.09
N THR A 263 11.34 -9.18 14.38
CA THR A 263 11.86 -10.49 13.95
C THR A 263 11.90 -10.59 12.43
N LEU A 264 10.82 -10.18 11.73
CA LEU A 264 10.77 -10.23 10.26
C LEU A 264 11.75 -9.25 9.62
N LEU A 265 11.87 -8.03 10.15
CA LEU A 265 12.82 -7.03 9.64
C LEU A 265 14.26 -7.50 9.81
N MET A 266 14.61 -8.06 10.98
CA MET A 266 15.95 -8.61 11.22
C MET A 266 16.22 -9.86 10.36
N ALA A 267 15.28 -10.79 10.26
CA ALA A 267 15.43 -11.99 9.43
C ALA A 267 15.62 -11.64 7.94
N ALA A 268 14.94 -10.59 7.46
CA ALA A 268 15.07 -10.11 6.09
C ALA A 268 16.39 -9.40 5.79
N ASN A 269 17.17 -9.03 6.81
CA ASN A 269 18.43 -8.31 6.67
C ASN A 269 19.57 -9.04 7.39
N PRO A 270 19.86 -10.30 7.03
CA PRO A 270 20.65 -11.19 7.89
C PRO A 270 22.13 -10.81 8.03
N HIS A 271 22.63 -9.88 7.20
CA HIS A 271 23.98 -9.35 7.24
C HIS A 271 24.04 -7.88 7.64
N THR A 272 22.89 -7.26 7.92
CA THR A 272 22.81 -5.84 8.24
C THR A 272 22.51 -5.69 9.71
N ARG A 273 23.39 -5.01 10.44
CA ARG A 273 23.14 -4.68 11.83
C ARG A 273 22.13 -3.56 11.93
N LEU A 274 20.95 -3.85 12.48
CA LEU A 274 19.88 -2.87 12.68
C LEU A 274 19.65 -2.64 14.17
N HIS A 275 19.43 -1.39 14.55
CA HIS A 275 19.03 -1.01 15.90
C HIS A 275 17.55 -0.65 15.90
N ILE A 276 16.72 -1.41 16.62
CA ILE A 276 15.27 -1.22 16.58
C ILE A 276 14.71 -0.91 17.96
N TRP A 277 14.04 0.24 18.08
CA TRP A 277 13.49 0.75 19.34
C TRP A 277 11.98 1.01 19.25
N ASN A 278 11.23 0.46 20.19
CA ASN A 278 9.81 0.76 20.29
C ASN A 278 9.59 1.89 21.31
N LEU A 279 9.07 3.01 20.83
CA LEU A 279 8.80 4.23 21.61
C LEU A 279 7.31 4.40 21.90
N GLY A 280 6.48 3.39 21.63
CA GLY A 280 5.04 3.46 21.81
C GLY A 280 4.63 3.74 23.26
N TRP A 281 3.51 4.42 23.42
CA TRP A 281 2.92 4.72 24.71
C TRP A 281 1.41 4.49 24.69
N ASP A 282 0.91 3.81 25.72
CA ASP A 282 -0.49 3.45 25.82
C ASP A 282 -1.34 4.72 25.96
N GLY A 283 -2.38 4.84 25.14
CA GLY A 283 -3.27 6.01 25.13
C GLY A 283 -2.76 7.23 24.37
N ASP A 284 -1.57 7.20 23.76
CA ASP A 284 -1.14 8.28 22.86
C ASP A 284 -2.12 8.44 21.69
N THR A 285 -2.46 9.69 21.40
CA THR A 285 -3.17 10.11 20.18
C THR A 285 -2.31 11.11 19.42
N ALA A 286 -2.70 11.48 18.20
CA ALA A 286 -2.05 12.55 17.44
C ALA A 286 -2.16 13.93 18.15
N TYR A 287 -3.15 14.10 19.02
CA TYR A 287 -3.40 15.34 19.76
C TYR A 287 -2.55 15.45 21.03
N GLU A 288 -2.49 14.37 21.80
CA GLU A 288 -1.95 14.36 23.15
C GLU A 288 -1.03 13.16 23.36
N GLN A 289 0.18 13.44 23.87
CA GLN A 289 1.15 12.44 24.30
C GLN A 289 1.56 12.78 25.74
N PHE A 290 0.83 12.24 26.72
CA PHE A 290 1.08 12.51 28.13
C PHE A 290 2.45 11.95 28.54
N ARG A 291 3.31 12.84 29.05
CA ARG A 291 4.65 12.48 29.53
C ARG A 291 4.91 13.11 30.89
N ASP A 292 5.71 12.41 31.68
CA ASP A 292 6.17 12.94 32.96
C ASP A 292 7.02 14.20 32.78
N VAL A 293 7.05 15.04 33.81
CA VAL A 293 7.90 16.24 33.84
C VAL A 293 9.35 15.84 33.58
N GLY A 294 10.03 16.60 32.70
CA GLY A 294 11.43 16.36 32.36
C GLY A 294 11.69 15.23 31.35
N PHE A 295 10.65 14.54 30.84
CA PHE A 295 10.79 13.48 29.82
C PHE A 295 11.35 13.99 28.47
N GLY A 296 11.19 15.28 28.19
CA GLY A 296 11.68 15.91 26.96
C GLY A 296 10.71 15.78 25.79
N LYS A 297 11.07 16.42 24.68
CA LYS A 297 10.29 16.44 23.44
C LYS A 297 10.69 15.28 22.52
N TRP A 298 9.81 14.91 21.60
CA TRP A 298 10.07 13.89 20.58
C TRP A 298 11.38 14.08 19.84
N SER A 299 11.62 15.29 19.32
CA SER A 299 12.85 15.62 18.58
C SER A 299 14.09 15.28 19.38
N ARG A 300 14.19 15.75 20.63
CA ARG A 300 15.34 15.48 21.51
C ARG A 300 15.54 13.98 21.76
N ASN A 301 14.47 13.25 22.05
CA ASN A 301 14.56 11.82 22.36
C ASN A 301 14.99 11.01 21.13
N LEU A 302 14.39 11.29 19.97
CA LEU A 302 14.74 10.63 18.71
C LEU A 302 16.15 10.97 18.24
N ASP A 303 16.56 12.23 18.38
CA ASP A 303 17.90 12.68 18.02
C ASP A 303 18.95 12.07 18.96
N SER A 304 18.63 11.89 20.25
CA SER A 304 19.52 11.22 21.21
C SER A 304 19.75 9.74 20.90
N LEU A 305 18.77 9.10 20.24
CA LEU A 305 18.90 7.72 19.75
C LEU A 305 19.56 7.65 18.37
N GLY A 306 19.78 8.77 17.70
CA GLY A 306 20.25 8.79 16.32
C GLY A 306 19.25 8.19 15.33
N ALA A 307 17.94 8.30 15.59
CA ALA A 307 16.91 7.65 14.78
C ALA A 307 16.97 8.07 13.30
N ASP A 308 17.13 7.10 12.39
CA ASP A 308 17.20 7.29 10.94
C ASP A 308 15.84 7.03 10.26
N VAL A 309 15.05 6.11 10.82
CA VAL A 309 13.75 5.70 10.27
C VAL A 309 12.71 5.69 11.38
N ALA A 310 11.56 6.31 11.15
CA ALA A 310 10.43 6.26 12.07
C ALA A 310 9.19 5.68 11.39
N PHE A 311 8.71 4.56 11.93
CA PHE A 311 7.39 3.99 11.65
C PHE A 311 6.39 4.59 12.63
N ILE A 312 5.33 5.19 12.12
CA ILE A 312 4.40 5.99 12.92
C ILE A 312 2.97 5.54 12.64
N GLN A 313 2.20 5.22 13.69
CA GLN A 313 0.81 4.80 13.59
C GLN A 313 -0.10 5.63 14.50
N PHE A 314 -1.01 6.38 13.88
CA PHE A 314 -2.12 7.10 14.51
C PHE A 314 -3.33 7.10 13.55
N GLY A 315 -4.49 7.55 14.03
CA GLY A 315 -5.72 7.70 13.24
C GLY A 315 -6.82 6.71 13.62
N GLN A 316 -6.49 5.61 14.31
CA GLN A 316 -7.50 4.61 14.70
C GLN A 316 -8.40 5.18 15.81
N MET A 317 -7.81 5.64 16.90
CA MET A 317 -8.58 6.17 18.03
C MET A 317 -9.21 7.52 17.70
N GLU A 318 -8.53 8.31 16.87
CA GLU A 318 -9.02 9.61 16.41
C GLU A 318 -10.26 9.48 15.52
N SER A 319 -10.39 8.37 14.79
CA SER A 319 -11.58 8.10 13.99
C SER A 319 -12.87 7.96 14.81
N LEU A 320 -12.79 7.72 16.11
CA LEU A 320 -13.97 7.68 16.99
C LEU A 320 -14.68 9.03 17.09
N TRP A 321 -13.99 10.14 16.77
CA TRP A 321 -14.58 11.47 16.71
C TRP A 321 -15.33 11.75 15.40
N GLY A 322 -15.40 10.75 14.50
CA GLY A 322 -16.14 10.82 13.25
C GLY A 322 -15.42 11.63 12.17
N GLU A 323 -16.10 11.79 11.04
CA GLU A 323 -15.54 12.43 9.84
C GLU A 323 -15.34 13.93 10.00
N ALA A 324 -16.18 14.60 10.79
CA ALA A 324 -16.09 16.04 11.01
C ALA A 324 -14.78 16.46 11.69
N ALA A 325 -14.17 15.57 12.50
CA ALA A 325 -12.89 15.81 13.16
C ALA A 325 -11.67 15.53 12.27
N LEU A 326 -11.85 14.98 11.06
CA LEU A 326 -10.76 14.58 10.18
C LEU A 326 -9.80 15.73 9.80
N PRO A 327 -10.26 16.95 9.48
CA PRO A 327 -9.36 18.06 9.19
C PRO A 327 -8.50 18.47 10.40
N GLU A 328 -9.09 18.46 11.60
CA GLU A 328 -8.37 18.75 12.84
C GLU A 328 -7.32 17.69 13.14
N PHE A 329 -7.68 16.40 12.98
CA PHE A 329 -6.76 15.29 13.08
C PHE A 329 -5.55 15.45 12.17
N ILE A 330 -5.76 15.73 10.88
CA ILE A 330 -4.64 15.88 9.93
C ILE A 330 -3.72 17.05 10.32
N ASN A 331 -4.27 18.15 10.84
CA ASN A 331 -3.47 19.27 11.34
C ASN A 331 -2.65 18.89 12.57
N ALA A 332 -3.26 18.21 13.55
CA ALA A 332 -2.55 17.71 14.73
C ALA A 332 -1.46 16.71 14.35
N TYR A 333 -1.77 15.79 13.43
CA TYR A 333 -0.83 14.79 12.98
C TYR A 333 0.34 15.41 12.21
N LYS A 334 0.10 16.41 11.33
CA LYS A 334 1.17 17.20 10.68
C LYS A 334 2.11 17.84 11.70
N LYS A 335 1.55 18.43 12.77
CA LYS A 335 2.34 19.02 13.86
C LYS A 335 3.21 17.97 14.54
N LEU A 336 2.64 16.84 14.94
CA LEU A 336 3.39 15.73 15.54
C LEU A 336 4.50 15.21 14.62
N LEU A 337 4.20 14.99 13.34
CA LEU A 337 5.18 14.54 12.35
C LEU A 337 6.30 15.55 12.16
N SER A 338 6.03 16.85 12.25
CA SER A 338 7.06 17.89 12.18
C SER A 338 8.05 17.82 13.35
N GLU A 339 7.60 17.41 14.54
CA GLU A 339 8.47 17.20 15.70
C GLU A 339 9.30 15.91 15.56
N ILE A 340 8.78 14.91 14.85
CA ILE A 340 9.45 13.63 14.61
C ILE A 340 10.40 13.68 13.41
N LYS A 341 10.16 14.47 12.35
CA LYS A 341 10.95 14.47 11.09
C LYS A 341 12.29 15.23 11.17
N THR A 342 12.86 15.48 12.35
CA THR A 342 14.10 16.25 12.45
C THR A 342 15.22 15.69 11.56
N GLY A 343 15.94 16.59 10.87
CA GLY A 343 17.06 16.22 10.00
C GLY A 343 16.66 15.46 8.72
N LYS A 344 17.31 14.32 8.47
CA LYS A 344 17.11 13.48 7.27
C LYS A 344 16.28 12.22 7.56
N ARG A 345 15.59 12.18 8.70
CA ARG A 345 14.84 11.01 9.17
C ARG A 345 13.78 10.60 8.14
N ARG A 346 13.81 9.33 7.73
CA ARG A 346 12.80 8.75 6.85
C ARG A 346 11.55 8.44 7.67
N ILE A 347 10.41 8.93 7.22
CA ILE A 347 9.13 8.71 7.87
C ILE A 347 8.31 7.70 7.07
N ILE A 348 7.76 6.72 7.78
CA ILE A 348 6.89 5.68 7.26
C ILE A 348 5.59 5.74 8.07
N LEU A 349 4.50 6.14 7.41
CA LEU A 349 3.19 6.18 8.03
C LEU A 349 2.50 4.83 7.85
N LEU A 350 2.11 4.22 8.96
CA LEU A 350 1.25 3.05 8.97
C LEU A 350 -0.20 3.53 9.03
N SER A 351 -1.07 3.00 8.16
CA SER A 351 -2.49 3.29 8.26
C SER A 351 -3.07 2.80 9.60
N PRO A 352 -4.20 3.35 10.06
CA PRO A 352 -4.96 2.73 11.13
C PRO A 352 -5.44 1.34 10.70
N ILE A 353 -5.65 0.46 11.69
CA ILE A 353 -6.23 -0.87 11.50
C ILE A 353 -7.76 -0.80 11.65
N PRO A 354 -8.53 -1.73 11.05
CA PRO A 354 -9.97 -1.78 11.27
C PRO A 354 -10.32 -2.12 12.73
N PHE A 355 -11.46 -1.60 13.21
CA PHE A 355 -12.10 -2.10 14.43
C PHE A 355 -12.82 -3.43 14.15
N GLU A 356 -12.98 -4.25 15.18
CA GLU A 356 -13.79 -5.47 15.17
C GLU A 356 -14.85 -5.35 16.28
N PRO A 357 -15.91 -4.54 16.08
CA PRO A 357 -16.90 -4.22 17.11
C PRO A 357 -17.58 -5.46 17.73
N GLU A 358 -17.62 -6.58 17.03
CA GLU A 358 -18.07 -7.89 17.50
C GLU A 358 -17.26 -8.43 18.68
N ASN A 359 -15.99 -8.06 18.80
CA ASN A 359 -15.08 -8.47 19.87
C ASN A 359 -15.11 -7.54 21.09
N LEU A 360 -15.97 -6.52 21.07
CA LEU A 360 -16.21 -5.72 22.27
C LEU A 360 -17.02 -6.52 23.28
N ASN A 361 -16.44 -6.72 24.47
CA ASN A 361 -17.13 -7.20 25.66
C ASN A 361 -18.15 -6.16 26.18
N SER A 362 -19.19 -5.86 25.39
CA SER A 362 -20.33 -5.07 25.84
C SER A 362 -21.35 -6.00 26.50
N ARG A 363 -21.90 -5.61 27.65
CA ARG A 363 -23.05 -6.31 28.23
C ARG A 363 -24.14 -6.37 27.16
N GLN A 364 -24.62 -7.59 26.86
CA GLN A 364 -25.64 -7.89 25.86
C GLN A 364 -26.74 -6.81 25.87
N GLY A 365 -26.87 -6.03 24.77
CA GLY A 365 -28.02 -5.14 24.58
C GLY A 365 -27.78 -3.75 23.95
N LYS A 366 -26.54 -3.31 23.71
CA LYS A 366 -26.26 -1.96 23.12
C LYS A 366 -25.29 -1.95 21.93
N LEU A 367 -25.30 -2.98 21.09
CA LEU A 367 -24.49 -3.01 19.85
C LEU A 367 -24.78 -1.80 18.94
N ALA A 368 -26.02 -1.34 18.84
CA ALA A 368 -26.40 -0.20 17.98
C ALA A 368 -25.82 1.18 18.44
N GLN A 369 -25.31 1.30 19.66
CA GLN A 369 -24.68 2.53 20.19
C GLN A 369 -23.16 2.44 20.25
N ASN A 370 -22.57 1.40 19.65
CA ASN A 370 -21.14 1.17 19.69
C ASN A 370 -20.41 2.15 18.74
N PRO A 371 -19.58 3.08 19.28
CA PRO A 371 -18.90 4.07 18.45
C PRO A 371 -17.91 3.43 17.47
N LEU A 372 -17.43 2.21 17.73
CA LEU A 372 -16.54 1.49 16.81
C LEU A 372 -17.21 1.15 15.47
N ILE A 373 -18.53 0.92 15.47
CA ILE A 373 -19.28 0.53 14.25
C ILE A 373 -19.33 1.68 13.25
N ASN A 374 -19.46 2.91 13.74
CA ASN A 374 -19.67 4.09 12.91
C ASN A 374 -18.37 4.88 12.67
N ALA A 375 -17.24 4.43 13.22
CA ALA A 375 -15.96 5.11 13.07
C ALA A 375 -15.49 5.01 11.61
N PRO A 376 -15.28 6.13 10.89
CA PRO A 376 -14.89 6.12 9.49
C PRO A 376 -13.39 5.87 9.33
N VAL A 377 -12.89 4.75 9.85
CA VAL A 377 -11.46 4.40 9.83
C VAL A 377 -10.88 4.41 8.41
N GLU A 378 -11.66 3.98 7.40
CA GLU A 378 -11.25 4.02 5.99
C GLU A 378 -10.89 5.46 5.54
N LYS A 379 -11.65 6.46 6.01
CA LYS A 379 -11.46 7.86 5.63
C LYS A 379 -10.22 8.44 6.28
N TYR A 380 -9.95 8.04 7.52
CA TYR A 380 -8.71 8.38 8.22
C TYR A 380 -7.50 7.74 7.53
N ALA A 381 -7.59 6.47 7.13
CA ALA A 381 -6.54 5.81 6.34
C ALA A 381 -6.29 6.54 5.00
N ALA A 382 -7.35 6.89 4.27
CA ALA A 382 -7.26 7.63 3.02
C ALA A 382 -6.61 9.01 3.20
N ALA A 383 -7.00 9.76 4.23
CA ALA A 383 -6.43 11.08 4.52
C ALA A 383 -4.95 11.01 4.94
N ILE A 384 -4.54 9.98 5.69
CA ILE A 384 -3.13 9.75 6.06
C ILE A 384 -2.30 9.39 4.82
N ARG A 385 -2.87 8.63 3.88
CA ARG A 385 -2.24 8.33 2.59
C ARG A 385 -2.04 9.60 1.76
N GLU A 386 -3.04 10.48 1.70
CA GLU A 386 -2.93 11.78 1.04
C GLU A 386 -1.85 12.65 1.69
N LEU A 387 -1.85 12.73 3.03
CA LEU A 387 -0.82 13.41 3.81
C LEU A 387 0.59 12.87 3.50
N ALA A 388 0.76 11.56 3.50
CA ALA A 388 2.05 10.93 3.16
C ALA A 388 2.51 11.32 1.75
N THR A 389 1.58 11.30 0.80
CA THR A 389 1.86 11.67 -0.60
C THR A 389 2.26 13.14 -0.73
N GLN A 390 1.57 14.04 -0.03
CA GLN A 390 1.87 15.48 -0.02
C GLN A 390 3.25 15.78 0.59
N GLU A 391 3.59 15.11 1.69
CA GLU A 391 4.81 15.37 2.47
C GLU A 391 6.02 14.52 2.03
N GLY A 392 5.83 13.64 1.04
CA GLY A 392 6.85 12.72 0.53
C GLY A 392 7.24 11.62 1.51
N TYR A 393 6.33 11.20 2.40
CA TYR A 393 6.53 10.07 3.29
C TYR A 393 6.19 8.75 2.61
N LEU A 394 6.79 7.66 3.09
CA LEU A 394 6.32 6.32 2.74
C LEU A 394 5.02 6.05 3.51
N TYR A 395 4.09 5.34 2.87
CA TYR A 395 2.81 4.93 3.45
C TYR A 395 2.64 3.43 3.27
N ILE A 396 2.21 2.76 4.33
CA ILE A 396 1.90 1.33 4.33
C ILE A 396 0.42 1.18 4.71
N ASP A 397 -0.36 0.58 3.81
CA ASP A 397 -1.77 0.30 4.04
C ASP A 397 -1.94 -0.97 4.88
N LEU A 398 -2.41 -0.81 6.12
CA LEU A 398 -2.83 -1.89 7.00
C LEU A 398 -4.33 -2.11 6.95
N TYR A 399 -5.12 -1.07 6.62
CA TYR A 399 -6.57 -1.12 6.73
C TYR A 399 -7.17 -2.13 5.76
N THR A 400 -6.91 -1.95 4.47
CA THR A 400 -7.45 -2.79 3.39
C THR A 400 -7.06 -4.28 3.52
N PRO A 401 -5.77 -4.64 3.70
CA PRO A 401 -5.40 -6.04 3.78
C PRO A 401 -5.90 -6.73 5.05
N LEU A 402 -5.97 -6.03 6.19
CA LEU A 402 -6.48 -6.61 7.42
C LEU A 402 -7.99 -6.85 7.35
N GLN A 403 -8.76 -5.97 6.69
CA GLN A 403 -10.19 -6.22 6.44
C GLN A 403 -10.44 -7.45 5.56
N LYS A 404 -9.54 -7.74 4.62
CA LYS A 404 -9.64 -8.89 3.70
C LYS A 404 -8.97 -10.15 4.26
N SER A 405 -8.42 -10.08 5.48
CA SER A 405 -7.76 -11.21 6.11
C SER A 405 -8.75 -12.35 6.37
N PRO A 406 -8.35 -13.62 6.20
CA PRO A 406 -9.14 -14.76 6.67
C PRO A 406 -9.44 -14.73 8.17
N LEU A 407 -8.65 -13.96 8.94
CA LEU A 407 -8.83 -13.76 10.37
C LEU A 407 -9.63 -12.49 10.71
N ALA A 408 -10.19 -11.78 9.72
CA ALA A 408 -11.07 -10.65 9.98
C ALA A 408 -12.22 -11.05 10.92
N GLY A 409 -12.40 -10.26 11.98
CA GLY A 409 -13.29 -10.53 13.11
C GLY A 409 -12.64 -11.31 14.26
N SER A 410 -11.35 -11.61 14.18
CA SER A 410 -10.56 -12.24 15.26
C SER A 410 -9.15 -11.64 15.41
N LEU A 411 -8.84 -10.56 14.69
CA LEU A 411 -7.55 -9.89 14.74
C LEU A 411 -7.34 -9.16 16.06
N THR A 412 -8.40 -8.80 16.77
CA THR A 412 -8.37 -8.03 18.01
C THR A 412 -8.93 -8.83 19.18
N PHE A 413 -8.44 -8.57 20.39
CA PHE A 413 -8.93 -9.26 21.59
C PHE A 413 -10.05 -8.50 22.31
N ASN A 414 -10.30 -7.25 21.91
CA ASN A 414 -11.31 -6.37 22.54
C ASN A 414 -12.02 -5.45 21.53
N GLY A 415 -11.94 -5.77 20.24
CA GLY A 415 -12.48 -4.96 19.15
C GLY A 415 -11.63 -3.75 18.73
N VAL A 416 -10.54 -3.44 19.45
CA VAL A 416 -9.69 -2.26 19.20
C VAL A 416 -8.22 -2.63 19.01
N HIS A 417 -7.69 -3.42 19.93
CA HIS A 417 -6.27 -3.75 20.00
C HIS A 417 -6.01 -5.14 19.46
N LEU A 418 -4.97 -5.26 18.65
CA LEU A 418 -4.57 -6.52 18.04
C LEU A 418 -4.27 -7.58 19.11
N SER A 419 -4.78 -8.80 18.88
CA SER A 419 -4.36 -10.01 19.58
C SER A 419 -2.94 -10.40 19.14
N PRO A 420 -2.26 -11.36 19.82
CA PRO A 420 -0.97 -11.85 19.36
C PRO A 420 -0.97 -12.36 17.91
N GLU A 421 -2.04 -13.05 17.47
CA GLU A 421 -2.17 -13.47 16.07
C GLU A 421 -2.42 -12.27 15.15
N GLY A 422 -3.23 -11.29 15.57
CA GLY A 422 -3.42 -10.04 14.85
C GLY A 422 -2.11 -9.25 14.65
N GLN A 423 -1.25 -9.22 15.67
CA GLN A 423 0.09 -8.61 15.61
C GLN A 423 0.97 -9.33 14.59
N LYS A 424 0.92 -10.67 14.55
CA LYS A 424 1.65 -11.47 13.57
C LYS A 424 1.19 -11.20 12.13
N VAL A 425 -0.12 -11.24 11.88
CA VAL A 425 -0.67 -10.92 10.54
C VAL A 425 -0.31 -9.50 10.12
N THR A 426 -0.45 -8.53 11.02
CA THR A 426 -0.10 -7.13 10.75
C THR A 426 1.37 -6.98 10.42
N ALA A 427 2.27 -7.67 11.14
CA ALA A 427 3.69 -7.67 10.85
C ALA A 427 4.00 -8.25 9.46
N GLU A 428 3.34 -9.35 9.06
CA GLU A 428 3.47 -9.95 7.72
C GLU A 428 2.99 -8.99 6.62
N VAL A 429 1.88 -8.28 6.84
CA VAL A 429 1.39 -7.24 5.92
C VAL A 429 2.42 -6.12 5.76
N ILE A 430 2.97 -5.61 6.87
CA ILE A 430 3.97 -4.52 6.84
C ILE A 430 5.18 -4.93 5.99
N VAL A 431 5.76 -6.11 6.24
CA VAL A 431 6.95 -6.53 5.49
C VAL A 431 6.62 -6.86 4.03
N GLN A 432 5.44 -7.41 3.75
CA GLN A 432 4.98 -7.63 2.38
C GLN A 432 4.87 -6.32 1.59
N GLU A 433 4.31 -5.27 2.19
CA GLU A 433 4.20 -3.92 1.59
C GLU A 433 5.58 -3.26 1.41
N LEU A 434 6.57 -3.60 2.25
CA LEU A 434 7.97 -3.22 2.08
C LEU A 434 8.71 -4.02 0.99
N GLY A 435 8.05 -4.99 0.36
CA GLY A 435 8.64 -5.88 -0.65
C GLY A 435 9.48 -7.02 -0.07
N ILE A 436 9.37 -7.28 1.23
CA ILE A 436 10.07 -8.36 1.92
C ILE A 436 9.17 -9.60 1.92
N GLN A 437 9.65 -10.70 1.32
CA GLN A 437 8.95 -11.98 1.30
C GLN A 437 9.38 -12.89 2.47
N HIS A 438 9.12 -12.44 3.69
CA HIS A 438 9.34 -13.24 4.91
C HIS A 438 8.01 -13.46 5.66
N ARG A 439 7.88 -14.63 6.29
CA ARG A 439 6.76 -14.98 7.16
C ARG A 439 7.27 -15.50 8.50
N ILE A 440 6.45 -15.41 9.54
CA ILE A 440 6.81 -15.95 10.83
C ILE A 440 6.76 -17.48 10.75
N THR A 441 7.89 -18.12 11.03
CA THR A 441 8.03 -19.58 11.08
C THR A 441 8.69 -19.99 12.38
N GLU A 442 8.59 -21.27 12.75
CA GLU A 442 9.23 -21.82 13.95
C GLU A 442 10.76 -21.61 13.95
N LYS A 443 11.39 -21.56 12.77
CA LYS A 443 12.83 -21.29 12.61
C LYS A 443 13.24 -19.91 13.13
N LEU A 444 12.31 -18.94 13.15
CA LEU A 444 12.58 -17.58 13.64
C LEU A 444 12.35 -17.42 15.14
N GLU A 445 11.83 -18.44 15.84
CA GLU A 445 11.53 -18.36 17.27
C GLU A 445 12.77 -18.10 18.15
N PRO A 446 13.96 -18.69 17.89
CA PRO A 446 15.17 -18.33 18.62
C PRO A 446 15.54 -16.85 18.50
N LEU A 447 15.43 -16.28 17.29
CA LEU A 447 15.66 -14.85 17.04
C LEU A 447 14.65 -14.00 17.79
N ARG A 448 13.35 -14.34 17.71
CA ARG A 448 12.28 -13.63 18.40
C ARG A 448 12.49 -13.60 19.92
N LYS A 449 12.93 -14.71 20.52
CA LYS A 449 13.24 -14.78 21.96
C LYS A 449 14.37 -13.83 22.37
N LYS A 450 15.43 -13.70 21.56
CA LYS A 450 16.51 -12.73 21.82
C LYS A 450 16.00 -11.28 21.73
N ILE A 451 15.16 -10.98 20.75
CA ILE A 451 14.51 -9.68 20.60
C ILE A 451 13.61 -9.37 21.80
N LEU A 452 12.84 -10.34 22.28
CA LEU A 452 12.00 -10.21 23.48
C LEU A 452 12.83 -9.83 24.71
N THR A 453 13.96 -10.49 24.95
CA THR A 453 14.88 -10.15 26.05
C THR A 453 15.39 -8.71 25.92
N LYS A 454 15.85 -8.30 24.73
CA LYS A 454 16.27 -6.91 24.48
C LYS A 454 15.13 -5.92 24.76
N ASN A 455 13.91 -6.23 24.34
CA ASN A 455 12.75 -5.36 24.53
C ASN A 455 12.27 -5.27 26.00
N GLN A 456 12.54 -6.28 26.82
CA GLN A 456 12.32 -6.22 28.27
C GLN A 456 13.34 -5.28 28.95
N LEU A 457 14.60 -5.31 28.54
CA LEU A 457 15.62 -4.38 29.03
C LEU A 457 15.33 -2.95 28.56
N TRP A 458 14.97 -2.79 27.28
CA TRP A 458 14.65 -1.50 26.67
C TRP A 458 13.53 -0.77 27.41
N ILE A 459 12.43 -1.46 27.77
CA ILE A 459 11.33 -0.79 28.47
C ILE A 459 11.74 -0.34 29.88
N GLY A 460 12.61 -1.09 30.56
CA GLY A 460 13.18 -0.68 31.85
C GLY A 460 14.03 0.59 31.75
N TYR A 461 14.71 0.78 30.61
CA TYR A 461 15.48 1.98 30.32
C TYR A 461 14.61 3.16 29.83
N TRP A 462 13.70 2.92 28.88
CA TRP A 462 12.89 3.93 28.21
C TRP A 462 11.70 4.43 29.03
N ARG A 463 11.03 3.52 29.76
CA ARG A 463 9.85 3.80 30.61
C ARG A 463 10.03 3.18 32.00
N PRO A 464 11.02 3.64 32.78
CA PRO A 464 11.24 3.13 34.13
C PRO A 464 10.04 3.44 35.03
N GLY A 465 9.69 2.51 35.92
CA GLY A 465 8.47 2.57 36.74
C GLY A 465 8.38 3.72 37.77
N ASN A 466 9.37 4.62 37.86
CA ASN A 466 9.37 5.73 38.82
C ASN A 466 10.06 7.00 38.30
N TRP A 467 9.55 7.57 37.21
CA TRP A 467 10.17 8.72 36.53
C TRP A 467 10.39 9.95 37.44
N ALA A 468 9.51 10.17 38.41
CA ALA A 468 9.62 11.28 39.37
C ALA A 468 11.00 11.34 40.05
N PHE A 469 11.60 10.18 40.35
CA PHE A 469 12.91 10.07 40.97
C PHE A 469 14.06 10.00 39.99
N LEU A 470 13.81 9.97 38.67
CA LEU A 470 14.83 9.96 37.62
C LEU A 470 15.02 11.36 37.02
N GLY A 471 13.97 11.92 36.46
CA GLY A 471 13.97 13.21 35.77
C GLY A 471 12.78 14.12 36.10
N GLY A 472 11.90 13.71 37.01
CA GLY A 472 10.74 14.49 37.43
C GLY A 472 11.00 15.40 38.63
N ASP A 473 10.00 15.55 39.50
CA ASP A 473 9.96 16.52 40.59
C ASP A 473 10.52 16.00 41.93
N ARG A 474 10.92 14.73 42.01
CA ARG A 474 11.46 14.09 43.22
C ARG A 474 12.95 13.76 43.13
N THR A 475 13.69 14.48 42.29
CA THR A 475 15.12 14.23 42.09
C THR A 475 16.02 14.68 43.24
N THR A 476 15.48 15.45 44.20
CA THR A 476 16.22 16.04 45.34
C THR A 476 15.78 15.49 46.69
N VAL A 477 14.77 14.61 46.74
CA VAL A 477 14.30 14.04 48.02
C VAL A 477 15.33 13.03 48.53
N PRO A 478 15.51 12.85 49.85
CA PRO A 478 16.57 11.99 50.40
C PRO A 478 16.61 10.56 49.81
N PHE A 479 15.44 9.99 49.49
CA PHE A 479 15.33 8.64 48.90
C PHE A 479 15.84 8.54 47.44
N SER A 480 16.09 9.66 46.76
CA SER A 480 16.74 9.68 45.42
C SER A 480 18.27 9.53 45.50
N HIS A 481 18.84 9.69 46.70
CA HIS A 481 20.29 9.78 46.92
C HIS A 481 20.84 8.61 47.74
N ASP A 482 22.13 8.32 47.57
CA ASP A 482 22.85 7.31 48.33
C ASP A 482 22.95 7.71 49.81
N TRP A 483 22.62 6.78 50.70
CA TRP A 483 22.60 7.05 52.14
C TRP A 483 23.99 7.34 52.74
N LYS A 484 25.07 6.92 52.06
CA LYS A 484 26.46 7.24 52.43
C LYS A 484 26.99 8.48 51.73
N ASN A 485 26.49 8.81 50.53
CA ASN A 485 26.92 9.96 49.75
C ASN A 485 25.72 10.69 49.13
N THR A 486 25.26 11.75 49.78
CA THR A 486 24.09 12.51 49.35
C THR A 486 24.26 13.26 48.04
N GLU A 487 25.47 13.43 47.51
CA GLU A 487 25.68 14.00 46.16
C GLU A 487 25.41 12.97 45.05
N LYS A 488 25.36 11.68 45.40
CA LYS A 488 25.21 10.57 44.48
C LYS A 488 23.74 10.18 44.34
N ARG A 489 23.18 10.25 43.13
CA ARG A 489 21.80 9.80 42.84
C ARG A 489 21.76 8.33 42.41
N ILE A 490 21.00 7.51 43.14
CA ILE A 490 20.96 6.04 42.95
C ILE A 490 20.28 5.68 41.63
N PHE A 491 19.05 6.17 41.42
CA PHE A 491 18.23 5.69 40.31
C PHE A 491 18.79 6.02 38.91
N PRO A 492 19.39 7.21 38.66
CA PRO A 492 20.10 7.45 37.41
C PRO A 492 21.26 6.49 37.13
N GLU A 493 21.96 5.99 38.17
CA GLU A 493 23.03 5.01 37.99
C GLU A 493 22.49 3.61 37.68
N GLU A 494 21.41 3.20 38.34
CA GLU A 494 20.72 1.95 38.02
C GLU A 494 20.24 1.94 36.57
N VAL A 495 19.67 3.06 36.10
CA VAL A 495 19.24 3.21 34.70
C VAL A 495 20.41 3.13 33.72
N LYS A 496 21.58 3.70 34.07
CA LYS A 496 22.81 3.54 33.25
C LYS A 496 23.24 2.08 33.15
N GLY A 497 22.98 1.26 34.16
CA GLY A 497 23.25 -0.18 34.17
C GLY A 497 22.54 -0.97 33.07
N PHE A 498 21.43 -0.46 32.52
CA PHE A 498 20.73 -1.12 31.40
C PHE A 498 21.48 -1.01 30.08
N GLN A 499 22.26 0.06 29.85
CA GLN A 499 22.94 0.29 28.57
C GLN A 499 23.87 -0.87 28.15
N PRO A 500 24.80 -1.36 29.00
CA PRO A 500 25.64 -2.50 28.65
C PRO A 500 24.83 -3.79 28.43
N LEU A 501 23.76 -4.02 29.20
CA LEU A 501 22.89 -5.20 29.06
C LEU A 501 22.11 -5.18 27.73
N ILE A 502 21.63 -3.99 27.31
CA ILE A 502 20.97 -3.81 26.02
C ILE A 502 21.95 -4.08 24.89
N LEU A 503 23.17 -3.54 24.97
CA LEU A 503 24.21 -3.77 23.97
C LEU A 503 24.57 -5.26 23.84
N GLU A 504 24.69 -5.97 24.96
CA GLU A 504 24.90 -7.42 24.98
C GLU A 504 23.71 -8.16 24.33
N ALA A 505 22.48 -7.76 24.63
CA ALA A 505 21.30 -8.34 24.00
C ALA A 505 21.26 -8.10 22.48
N GLU A 506 21.67 -6.91 22.00
CA GLU A 506 21.82 -6.63 20.56
C GLU A 506 22.91 -7.48 19.90
N ASN A 507 24.03 -7.75 20.59
CA ASN A 507 25.05 -8.68 20.09
C ASN A 507 24.48 -10.09 19.92
N HIS A 508 23.75 -10.61 20.92
CA HIS A 508 23.13 -11.93 20.83
C HIS A 508 22.07 -12.03 19.72
N ILE A 509 21.35 -10.94 19.44
CA ILE A 509 20.43 -10.85 18.29
C ILE A 509 21.21 -10.98 16.98
N PHE A 510 22.30 -10.23 16.83
CA PHE A 510 23.13 -10.27 15.63
C PHE A 510 23.79 -11.64 15.40
N GLU A 511 24.27 -12.29 16.46
CA GLU A 511 24.75 -13.67 16.39
C GLU A 511 23.66 -14.63 15.89
N GLN A 512 22.44 -14.52 16.45
CA GLN A 512 21.31 -15.36 16.06
C GLN A 512 20.84 -15.09 14.63
N GLN A 513 20.94 -13.84 14.18
CA GLN A 513 20.63 -13.43 12.81
C GLN A 513 21.62 -14.05 11.81
N ASN A 514 22.92 -14.04 12.12
CA ASN A 514 23.95 -14.68 11.28
C ASN A 514 23.74 -16.19 11.11
N LEU A 515 23.20 -16.88 12.13
CA LEU A 515 22.87 -18.31 12.03
C LEU A 515 21.80 -18.62 10.99
N LEU A 516 20.88 -17.69 10.71
CA LEU A 516 19.83 -17.88 9.70
C LEU A 516 20.40 -18.02 8.28
N VAL A 517 21.60 -17.48 8.02
CA VAL A 517 22.30 -17.59 6.73
C VAL A 517 22.83 -19.00 6.51
N THR A 518 23.29 -19.66 7.57
CA THR A 518 23.91 -20.99 7.51
C THR A 518 22.91 -22.15 7.37
N GLN A 519 21.61 -21.87 7.49
CA GLN A 519 20.53 -22.85 7.47
C GLN A 519 19.65 -22.79 6.21
N ASN A 520 19.95 -21.88 5.28
CA ASN A 520 19.39 -21.80 3.93
C ASN A 520 20.44 -22.23 2.91
#